data_AF-A0A7Y8J2T1-F1
#
_entry.id   AF-A0A7Y8J2T1-F1
#
_cell.length_a   1.000
_cell.length_b   1.000
_cell.length_c   1.000
_cell.angle_alpha   90.00
_cell.angle_beta   90.00
_cell.angle_gamma   90.00
#
_symmetry.space_group_name_H-M   'P 1'
#
loop_
_entity.id
_entity.type
_entity.pdbx_description
1 polymer ?
#
loop_
_entity_poly.entity_id
_entity_poly.type
_entity_poly.pdbx_seq_one_letter_code
_entity_poly.pdbx_strand_id
1 'polypeptide(L)'
;MNGKRAKLLRRENAPAYLTVMATWACISAASAALLKEILAPALAWPAALSWALVTVMAGMAIMFFASALNLRKMRRGFERLARGEQDPQIPPVWCPVLTMATEAAVELQRSLQEQETGKGN
;
A
#
# COMPACT_ATOMS: atom_id res chain seq x y z
N MET A 1 -13.85 21.52 -12.99
CA MET A 1 -13.48 20.54 -11.95
C MET A 1 -14.45 19.37 -12.00
N ASN A 2 -14.16 18.35 -12.80
CA ASN A 2 -15.03 17.17 -12.92
C ASN A 2 -14.55 16.14 -11.88
N GLY A 3 -15.01 16.32 -10.63
CA GLY A 3 -14.58 15.56 -9.47
C GLY A 3 -14.97 14.08 -9.55
N LYS A 4 -14.15 13.27 -10.22
CA LYS A 4 -14.16 11.83 -9.98
C LYS A 4 -13.62 11.63 -8.56
N ARG A 5 -14.53 11.52 -7.58
CA ARG A 5 -14.19 11.14 -6.20
C ARG A 5 -13.25 9.94 -6.25
N ALA A 6 -12.00 10.14 -5.85
CA ALA A 6 -11.02 9.08 -5.77
C ALA A 6 -11.56 8.04 -4.77
N LYS A 7 -11.97 6.86 -5.28
CA LYS A 7 -12.59 5.83 -4.46
C LYS A 7 -11.48 5.05 -3.77
N LEU A 8 -11.46 5.09 -2.43
CA LEU A 8 -10.53 4.33 -1.59
C LEU A 8 -10.57 2.81 -1.87
N LEU A 9 -11.72 2.28 -2.30
CA LEU A 9 -11.91 0.87 -2.63
C LEU A 9 -12.17 0.72 -4.13
N ARG A 10 -11.16 0.22 -4.85
CA ARG A 10 -11.28 -0.18 -6.27
C ARG A 10 -11.14 -1.69 -6.39
N ARG A 11 -11.97 -2.31 -7.23
CA ARG A 11 -11.93 -3.77 -7.49
C ARG A 11 -10.58 -4.22 -8.06
N GLU A 12 -9.91 -3.34 -8.79
CA GLU A 12 -8.57 -3.55 -9.34
C GLU A 12 -7.52 -3.84 -8.25
N ASN A 13 -7.72 -3.30 -7.04
CA ASN A 13 -6.81 -3.47 -5.90
C ASN A 13 -7.17 -4.68 -5.02
N ALA A 14 -8.31 -5.34 -5.27
CA ALA A 14 -8.77 -6.49 -4.52
C ALA A 14 -7.76 -7.66 -4.46
N PRO A 15 -7.12 -8.10 -5.56
CA PRO A 15 -6.18 -9.22 -5.49
C PRO A 15 -4.96 -8.90 -4.60
N ALA A 16 -4.44 -7.67 -4.66
CA ALA A 16 -3.31 -7.27 -3.80
C ALA A 16 -3.73 -7.20 -2.32
N TYR A 17 -4.93 -6.71 -2.03
CA TYR A 17 -5.49 -6.68 -0.67
C TYR A 17 -5.68 -8.09 -0.12
N LEU A 18 -6.22 -9.00 -0.94
CA LEU A 18 -6.40 -10.41 -0.58
C LEU A 18 -5.07 -11.09 -0.24
N THR A 19 -4.00 -10.84 -1.00
CA THR A 19 -2.68 -11.43 -0.70
C THR A 19 -2.13 -11.00 0.65
N VAL A 20 -2.26 -9.71 1.00
CA VAL A 20 -1.79 -9.20 2.31
C VAL A 20 -2.63 -9.76 3.45
N MET A 21 -3.97 -9.77 3.29
CA MET A 21 -4.88 -10.32 4.29
C MET A 21 -4.68 -11.83 4.47
N ALA A 22 -4.47 -12.57 3.39
CA ALA A 22 -4.17 -14.00 3.43
C ALA A 22 -2.83 -14.25 4.13
N THR A 23 -1.79 -13.49 3.80
CA THR A 23 -0.48 -13.57 4.47
C THR A 23 -0.63 -13.31 5.98
N TRP A 24 -1.36 -12.25 6.35
CA TRP A 24 -1.59 -11.93 7.75
C TRP A 24 -2.42 -12.98 8.47
N ALA A 25 -3.45 -13.52 7.82
CA ALA A 25 -4.27 -14.60 8.37
C ALA A 25 -3.45 -15.87 8.60
N CYS A 26 -2.57 -16.25 7.66
CA CYS A 26 -1.65 -17.38 7.82
C CYS A 26 -0.70 -17.18 9.00
N ILE A 27 -0.10 -15.99 9.13
CA ILE A 27 0.80 -15.67 10.24
C ILE A 27 0.04 -15.66 11.57
N SER A 28 -1.18 -15.13 11.59
CA SER A 28 -2.02 -15.12 12.79
C SER A 28 -2.44 -16.53 13.20
N ALA A 29 -2.82 -17.38 12.25
CA ALA A 29 -3.19 -18.77 12.50
C ALA A 29 -1.99 -19.59 12.99
N ALA A 30 -0.82 -19.44 12.35
CA ALA A 30 0.43 -20.05 12.81
C ALA A 30 0.79 -19.56 14.21
N SER A 31 0.66 -18.25 14.46
CA SER A 31 0.94 -17.66 15.76
C SER A 31 0.01 -18.22 16.85
N ALA A 32 -1.29 -18.34 16.55
CA ALA A 32 -2.27 -18.94 17.46
C ALA A 32 -2.03 -20.44 17.70
N ALA A 33 -1.63 -21.19 16.67
CA ALA A 33 -1.28 -22.60 16.79
C ALA A 33 -0.04 -22.81 17.67
N LEU A 34 1.02 -22.03 17.45
CA LEU A 34 2.21 -22.01 18.31
C LEU A 34 1.84 -21.61 19.73
N LEU A 35 1.01 -20.58 19.90
CA LEU A 35 0.56 -20.16 21.21
C LEU A 35 -0.21 -21.28 21.92
N LYS A 36 -1.05 -22.05 21.22
CA LYS A 36 -1.76 -23.22 21.76
C LYS A 36 -0.81 -24.34 22.22
N GLU A 37 0.23 -24.64 21.44
CA GLU A 37 1.25 -25.65 21.81
C GLU A 37 2.08 -25.20 23.02
N ILE A 38 2.35 -23.88 23.15
CA ILE A 38 3.11 -23.33 24.28
C ILE A 38 2.19 -23.07 25.49
N LEU A 39 0.86 -22.94 25.31
CA LEU A 39 -0.17 -22.87 26.37
C LEU A 39 -0.45 -24.22 27.06
N ALA A 40 0.58 -25.06 27.21
CA ALA A 40 0.68 -25.86 28.42
C ALA A 40 0.58 -24.89 29.63
N PRO A 41 -0.06 -25.26 30.76
CA PRO A 41 -0.74 -24.36 31.71
C PRO A 41 0.08 -23.26 32.44
N ALA A 42 1.28 -22.91 31.98
CA ALA A 42 2.18 -21.97 32.63
C ALA A 42 2.99 -21.10 31.64
N LEU A 43 2.36 -20.52 30.61
CA LEU A 43 3.06 -19.51 29.81
C LEU A 43 3.36 -18.28 30.68
N ALA A 44 4.62 -18.12 31.08
CA ALA A 44 5.05 -17.00 31.90
C ALA A 44 4.79 -15.67 31.18
N TRP A 45 4.34 -14.66 31.93
CA TRP A 45 3.99 -13.34 31.39
C TRP A 45 5.07 -12.69 30.49
N PRO A 46 6.38 -12.78 30.82
CA PRO A 46 7.43 -12.26 29.95
C PRO A 46 7.45 -12.95 28.57
N ALA A 47 7.23 -14.26 28.51
CA ALA A 47 7.19 -15.00 27.25
C ALA A 47 5.98 -14.59 26.39
N ALA A 48 4.81 -14.39 27.02
CA ALA A 48 3.63 -13.87 26.35
C ALA A 48 3.86 -12.46 25.78
N LEU A 49 4.54 -11.58 26.52
CA LEU A 49 4.88 -10.24 26.08
C LEU A 49 5.87 -10.25 24.90
N SER A 50 6.91 -11.08 24.97
CA SER A 50 7.86 -11.24 23.87
C SER A 50 7.18 -11.78 22.61
N TRP A 51 6.27 -12.75 22.76
CA TRP A 51 5.49 -13.29 21.64
C TRP A 51 4.59 -12.24 20.99
N ALA A 52 3.87 -11.46 21.80
CA ALA A 52 3.04 -10.36 21.34
C ALA A 52 3.87 -9.31 20.58
N LEU A 53 5.03 -8.94 21.12
CA LEU A 53 5.94 -8.00 20.47
C LEU A 53 6.42 -8.51 19.10
N VAL A 54 6.86 -9.77 19.03
CA VAL A 54 7.28 -10.40 17.75
C VAL A 54 6.13 -10.41 16.74
N THR A 55 4.92 -10.75 17.18
CA THR A 55 3.74 -10.78 16.30
C THR A 55 3.37 -9.39 15.77
N VAL A 56 3.44 -8.35 16.61
CA VAL A 56 3.21 -6.96 16.21
C VAL A 56 4.29 -6.48 15.23
N MET A 57 5.56 -6.76 15.51
CA MET A 57 6.67 -6.41 14.61
C MET A 57 6.54 -7.11 13.26
N ALA A 58 6.12 -8.37 13.24
CA ALA A 58 5.84 -9.10 12.01
C ALA A 58 4.73 -8.42 11.18
N GLY A 59 3.64 -7.98 11.84
CA GLY A 59 2.58 -7.22 11.19
C GLY A 59 3.06 -5.92 10.56
N MET A 60 3.87 -5.15 11.29
CA MET A 60 4.46 -3.91 10.78
C MET A 60 5.43 -4.16 9.63
N ALA A 61 6.26 -5.21 9.72
CA ALA A 61 7.19 -5.58 8.66
C ALA A 61 6.44 -5.89 7.35
N ILE A 62 5.34 -6.64 7.39
CA ILE A 62 4.52 -6.94 6.21
C ILE A 62 4.00 -5.66 5.56
N MET A 63 3.45 -4.73 6.35
CA MET A 63 2.96 -3.45 5.82
C MET A 63 4.09 -2.61 5.22
N PHE A 64 5.27 -2.60 5.84
CA PHE A 64 6.44 -1.89 5.35
C PHE A 64 6.92 -2.47 4.01
N PHE A 65 7.11 -3.79 3.92
CA PHE A 65 7.52 -4.44 2.68
C PHE A 65 6.49 -4.27 1.56
N ALA A 66 5.19 -4.40 1.86
CA ALA A 66 4.14 -4.13 0.90
C ALA A 66 4.18 -2.69 0.38
N SER A 67 4.46 -1.71 1.26
CA SER A 67 4.62 -0.31 0.88
C SER A 67 5.86 -0.08 0.02
N ALA A 68 7.00 -0.69 0.36
CA ALA A 68 8.22 -0.62 -0.44
C ALA A 68 8.04 -1.21 -1.85
N LEU A 69 7.34 -2.34 -1.95
CA LEU A 69 7.01 -2.95 -3.24
C LEU A 69 6.07 -2.07 -4.06
N ASN A 70 5.10 -1.42 -3.43
CA ASN A 70 4.24 -0.44 -4.10
C ASN A 70 5.05 0.73 -4.66
N LEU A 71 5.97 1.32 -3.88
CA LEU A 71 6.85 2.39 -4.35
C LEU A 71 7.71 1.95 -5.54
N ARG A 72 8.27 0.73 -5.48
CA ARG A 72 9.08 0.18 -6.58
C ARG A 72 8.28 0.03 -7.87
N LYS A 73 7.01 -0.37 -7.78
CA LYS A 73 6.11 -0.47 -8.94
C LYS A 73 5.80 0.90 -9.55
N MET A 74 5.57 1.92 -8.73
CA MET A 74 5.24 3.27 -9.19
C MET A 74 6.43 4.03 -9.77
N ARG A 75 7.67 3.64 -9.43
CA ARG A 75 8.90 4.33 -9.86
C ARG A 75 8.92 4.69 -11.34
N ARG A 76 8.65 3.73 -12.24
CA ARG A 76 8.68 3.98 -13.69
C ARG A 76 7.63 5.02 -14.11
N GLY A 77 6.44 4.98 -13.53
CA GLY A 77 5.40 5.96 -13.80
C GLY A 77 5.78 7.35 -13.29
N PHE A 78 6.41 7.46 -12.12
CA PHE A 78 6.96 8.74 -11.64
C PHE A 78 8.09 9.28 -12.52
N GLU A 79 8.97 8.41 -13.04
CA GLU A 79 10.02 8.82 -13.99
C GLU A 79 9.42 9.37 -15.30
N ARG A 80 8.32 8.80 -15.79
CA ARG A 80 7.56 9.29 -16.96
C ARG A 80 6.86 10.62 -16.67
N LEU A 81 6.23 10.71 -15.50
CA LEU A 81 5.62 11.95 -15.00
C LEU A 81 6.67 13.07 -14.95
N ALA A 82 7.85 12.81 -14.40
CA ALA A 82 8.93 13.80 -14.31
C ALA A 82 9.44 14.29 -15.68
N ARG A 83 9.28 13.49 -16.74
CA ARG A 83 9.62 13.88 -18.12
C ARG A 83 8.51 14.68 -18.85
N GLY A 84 7.37 14.90 -18.20
CA GLY A 84 6.25 15.62 -18.82
C GLY A 84 5.38 14.77 -19.76
N GLU A 85 5.48 13.44 -19.70
CA GLU A 85 4.62 12.57 -20.51
C GLU A 85 3.14 12.75 -20.13
N GLN A 86 2.25 12.95 -21.11
CA GLN A 86 0.82 13.20 -20.88
C GLN A 86 0.08 12.03 -20.20
N ASP A 87 0.54 10.80 -20.43
CA ASP A 87 0.04 9.61 -19.74
C ASP A 87 1.22 8.82 -19.13
N PRO A 88 1.57 9.09 -17.87
CA PRO A 88 2.68 8.42 -17.19
C PRO A 88 2.38 6.95 -16.86
N GLN A 89 1.13 6.49 -16.99
CA GLN A 89 0.67 5.13 -16.69
C GLN A 89 1.14 4.62 -15.32
N ILE A 90 0.95 5.42 -14.27
CA ILE A 90 1.24 5.00 -12.90
C ILE A 90 0.22 3.93 -12.50
N PRO A 91 0.64 2.68 -12.20
CA PRO A 91 -0.30 1.63 -11.86
C PRO A 91 -0.91 1.90 -10.47
N PRO A 92 -2.19 1.53 -10.24
CA PRO A 92 -2.75 1.58 -8.91
C PRO A 92 -2.01 0.62 -7.98
N VAL A 93 -1.88 1.02 -6.72
CA VAL A 93 -1.17 0.24 -5.69
C VAL A 93 -2.10 -0.13 -4.54
N TRP A 94 -1.69 -1.11 -3.75
CA TRP A 94 -2.50 -1.60 -2.63
C TRP A 94 -2.87 -0.47 -1.66
N CYS A 95 -1.95 0.45 -1.38
CA CYS A 95 -2.21 1.59 -0.51
C CYS A 95 -3.14 2.59 -1.24
N PRO A 96 -4.41 2.74 -0.80
CA PRO A 96 -5.34 3.64 -1.46
C PRO A 96 -4.87 5.09 -1.43
N VAL A 97 -4.25 5.49 -0.31
CA VAL A 97 -3.70 6.83 -0.15
C VAL A 97 -2.62 7.13 -1.19
N LEU A 98 -1.72 6.18 -1.46
CA LEU A 98 -0.70 6.35 -2.51
C LEU A 98 -1.32 6.41 -3.90
N THR A 99 -2.34 5.58 -4.18
CA THR A 99 -3.05 5.62 -5.47
C THR A 99 -3.72 6.99 -5.68
N MET A 100 -4.44 7.50 -4.68
CA MET A 100 -5.05 8.83 -4.75
C MET A 100 -4.00 9.94 -4.89
N ALA A 101 -2.87 9.83 -4.19
CA ALA A 101 -1.77 10.78 -4.31
C ALA A 101 -1.18 10.80 -5.73
N THR A 102 -1.01 9.62 -6.35
CA THR A 102 -0.53 9.54 -7.73
C THR A 102 -1.54 10.11 -8.73
N GLU A 103 -2.83 9.86 -8.56
CA GLU A 103 -3.88 10.42 -9.41
C GLU A 103 -3.90 11.96 -9.32
N ALA A 104 -3.83 12.50 -8.10
CA ALA A 104 -3.76 13.94 -7.87
C ALA A 104 -2.50 14.56 -8.52
N ALA A 105 -1.36 13.88 -8.48
CA ALA A 105 -0.14 14.33 -9.14
C ALA A 105 -0.28 14.38 -10.67
N VAL A 106 -0.90 13.36 -11.28
CA VAL A 106 -1.20 13.36 -12.73
C VAL A 106 -2.16 14.48 -13.11
N GLU A 107 -3.23 14.69 -12.33
CA GLU A 107 -4.21 15.75 -12.61
C GLU A 107 -3.58 17.15 -12.49
N LEU A 108 -2.71 17.36 -11.50
CA LEU A 108 -1.98 18.61 -11.33
C LEU A 108 -1.05 18.88 -12.52
N GLN A 109 -0.29 17.87 -12.96
CA GLN A 109 0.59 18.03 -14.12
C GLN A 109 -0.18 18.42 -15.38
N ARG A 110 -1.29 17.73 -15.66
CA ARG A 110 -2.13 18.04 -16.82
C ARG A 110 -2.63 19.49 -16.77
N SER A 111 -3.07 19.93 -15.60
CA SER A 111 -3.55 21.30 -15.38
C SER A 111 -2.45 22.34 -15.62
N LEU A 112 -1.20 22.04 -15.26
CA LEU A 112 -0.04 22.92 -15.51
C LEU A 112 0.29 23.01 -17.01
N GLN A 113 0.28 21.89 -17.74
CA GLN A 113 0.53 21.88 -19.19
C GLN A 113 -0.53 22.66 -19.98
N GLU A 114 -1.81 22.55 -19.59
CA GLU A 114 -2.92 23.33 -20.17
C GLU A 114 -2.71 24.84 -19.96
N GLN A 115 -2.20 25.26 -18.80
CA GLN A 115 -1.90 26.67 -18.53
C GLN A 115 -0.70 27.20 -19.34
N GLU A 116 0.34 26.39 -19.53
CA GLU A 116 1.52 26.78 -20.32
C GLU A 116 1.16 26.92 -21.81
N THR A 117 0.39 25.98 -22.36
CA THR A 117 -0.07 26.02 -23.76
C THR A 117 -1.11 27.11 -24.00
N GLY A 118 -1.98 27.41 -23.03
CA GLY A 118 -2.99 28.47 -23.13
C GLY A 118 -2.44 29.90 -23.00
N LYS A 119 -1.23 30.10 -22.44
CA LYS A 119 -0.56 31.40 -22.39
C LYS A 119 0.25 31.75 -23.64
N GLY A 120 0.41 30.79 -24.56
CA GLY A 120 1.17 30.96 -25.80
C GLY A 120 0.36 31.38 -27.02
N ASN A 121 -0.97 31.53 -26.89
CA ASN A 121 -1.88 32.09 -27.89
C ASN A 121 -2.38 33.46 -27.45
#